data_AF-A0A5S4ZTV8-F1
#
_entry.id   AF-A0A5S4ZTV8-F1
#
_cell.length_a   1.000
_cell.length_b   1.000
_cell.length_c   1.000
_cell.angle_alpha   90.00
_cell.angle_beta   90.00
_cell.angle_gamma   90.00
#
_symmetry.space_group_name_H-M   'P 1'
#
loop_
_entity.id
_entity.type
_entity.pdbx_description
1 polymer ?
#
loop_
_entity_poly.entity_id
_entity_poly.type
_entity_poly.pdbx_seq_one_letter_code
_entity_poly.pdbx_strand_id
1 'polypeptide(L)'
;MITGGDTMGNNIIDAIKITAIGLVEDELYEVKFHFRLKGNDYFGMLNLQSGSFISNAVSLTDDENQSLVHYLSHKAEEYLEAQGIDIPPEMRCQCH
;
A
#
# COMPACT_ATOMS: atom_id res chain seq x y z
N MET A 1 -1.09 -2.66 35.11
CA MET A 1 -0.13 -3.50 34.39
C MET A 1 -0.92 -4.41 33.46
N ILE A 2 -0.70 -4.18 32.16
CA ILE A 2 -0.87 -4.99 30.95
C ILE A 2 -1.63 -6.33 31.09
N THR A 3 -2.78 -6.44 30.40
CA THR A 3 -3.28 -7.71 29.83
C THR A 3 -4.20 -7.42 28.65
N GLY A 4 -3.91 -8.07 27.51
CA GLY A 4 -4.55 -7.91 26.21
C GLY A 4 -3.47 -7.55 25.19
N GLY A 5 -2.69 -8.47 24.63
CA GLY A 5 -3.06 -9.82 24.23
C GLY A 5 -3.25 -9.97 22.72
N ASP A 6 -2.83 -9.02 21.88
CA ASP A 6 -2.90 -9.11 20.42
C ASP A 6 -1.51 -9.23 19.81
N THR A 7 -0.95 -10.43 19.80
CA THR A 7 0.33 -10.71 19.12
C THR A 7 0.25 -11.99 18.29
N MET A 8 -0.78 -12.15 17.44
CA MET A 8 -0.78 -13.19 16.39
C MET A 8 -1.59 -12.78 15.14
N GLY A 9 -1.40 -11.56 14.64
CA GLY A 9 -1.51 -11.32 13.20
C GLY A 9 -0.10 -11.44 12.65
N ASN A 10 0.17 -12.36 11.73
CA ASN A 10 1.39 -12.29 10.93
C ASN A 10 1.34 -10.93 10.20
N ASN A 11 1.95 -9.90 10.76
CA ASN A 11 1.92 -8.55 10.21
C ASN A 11 2.76 -8.58 8.94
N ILE A 12 2.09 -8.93 7.84
CA ILE A 12 2.71 -8.98 6.52
C ILE A 12 3.38 -7.63 6.19
N ILE A 13 2.86 -6.55 6.79
CA ILE A 13 3.40 -5.20 6.80
C ILE A 13 4.89 -5.16 7.18
N ASP A 14 5.30 -5.84 8.26
CA ASP A 14 6.70 -5.85 8.71
C ASP A 14 7.62 -6.60 7.73
N ALA A 15 7.04 -7.44 6.86
CA ALA A 15 7.75 -8.16 5.82
C ALA A 15 7.75 -7.43 4.46
N ILE A 16 7.03 -6.30 4.32
CA ILE A 16 7.01 -5.49 3.11
C ILE A 16 8.18 -4.50 3.16
N LYS A 17 9.00 -4.52 2.10
CA LYS A 17 10.05 -3.52 1.87
C LYS A 17 9.84 -2.88 0.51
N ILE A 18 9.42 -1.62 0.48
CA ILE A 18 9.35 -0.84 -0.75
C ILE A 18 10.77 -0.60 -1.26
N THR A 19 11.04 -1.00 -2.50
CA THR A 19 12.33 -0.84 -3.19
C THR A 19 12.31 0.31 -4.20
N ALA A 20 11.14 0.61 -4.77
CA ALA A 20 10.92 1.81 -5.57
C ALA A 20 9.45 2.24 -5.50
N ILE A 21 9.22 3.54 -5.63
CA ILE A 21 7.90 4.17 -5.71
C ILE A 21 7.96 5.25 -6.79
N GLY A 22 6.88 5.44 -7.54
CA GLY A 22 6.84 6.45 -8.59
C GLY A 22 5.44 6.75 -9.07
N LEU A 23 5.32 7.85 -9.82
CA LEU A 23 4.09 8.15 -10.57
C LEU A 23 4.02 7.29 -11.83
N VAL A 24 2.79 6.99 -12.25
CA VAL A 24 2.51 6.57 -13.62
C VAL A 24 2.41 7.84 -14.49
N GLU A 25 3.11 7.85 -15.62
CA GLU A 25 3.08 8.99 -16.53
C GLU A 25 1.65 9.15 -17.09
N ASP A 26 1.19 10.39 -17.18
CA ASP A 26 -0.14 10.77 -17.68
C ASP A 26 -1.36 10.37 -16.81
N GLU A 27 -1.17 9.68 -15.68
CA GLU A 27 -2.25 9.30 -14.75
C GLU A 27 -2.11 10.03 -13.40
N LEU A 28 -3.01 10.98 -13.13
CA LEU A 28 -3.02 11.73 -11.86
C LEU A 28 -3.48 10.81 -10.72
N TYR A 29 -2.72 10.78 -9.62
CA TYR A 29 -2.97 9.95 -8.42
C TYR A 29 -2.78 8.43 -8.61
N GLU A 30 -2.14 7.99 -9.69
CA GLU A 30 -1.71 6.60 -9.85
C GLU A 30 -0.23 6.44 -9.47
N VAL A 31 0.01 5.53 -8.52
CA VAL A 31 1.32 5.26 -7.95
C VAL A 31 1.72 3.82 -8.21
N LYS A 32 2.91 3.63 -8.76
CA LYS A 32 3.55 2.32 -8.94
C LYS A 32 4.54 2.03 -7.82
N PHE A 33 4.55 0.77 -7.40
CA PHE A 33 5.37 0.25 -6.31
C PHE A 33 6.17 -0.94 -6.79
N HIS A 34 7.46 -0.93 -6.49
CA HIS A 34 8.28 -2.14 -6.46
C HIS A 34 8.52 -2.44 -4.98
N PHE A 35 8.24 -3.67 -4.56
CA PHE A 35 8.39 -4.04 -3.16
C PHE A 35 8.80 -5.49 -3.02
N ARG A 36 9.55 -5.79 -1.96
CA ARG A 36 9.92 -7.14 -1.57
C ARG A 36 9.00 -7.60 -0.46
N LEU A 37 8.49 -8.81 -0.57
CA LEU A 37 7.61 -9.44 0.41
C LEU A 37 7.96 -10.92 0.54
N LYS A 38 8.17 -11.39 1.78
CA LYS A 38 8.58 -12.79 2.06
C LYS A 38 9.78 -13.25 1.21
N GLY A 39 10.70 -12.33 0.90
CA GLY A 39 11.91 -12.59 0.10
C GLY A 39 11.72 -12.56 -1.42
N ASN A 40 10.51 -12.36 -1.93
CA ASN A 40 10.21 -12.26 -3.36
C ASN A 40 9.95 -10.81 -3.76
N ASP A 41 10.31 -10.46 -4.99
CA ASP A 41 10.10 -9.12 -5.54
C ASP A 41 8.77 -9.05 -6.31
N TYR A 42 7.98 -8.03 -6.00
CA TYR A 42 6.66 -7.78 -6.55
C TYR A 42 6.54 -6.37 -7.10
N PHE A 43 5.54 -6.21 -7.95
CA PHE A 43 5.14 -4.96 -8.56
C PHE A 43 3.65 -4.76 -8.33
N GLY A 44 3.27 -3.55 -7.92
CA GLY A 44 1.89 -3.15 -7.73
C GLY A 44 1.63 -1.75 -8.26
N MET A 45 0.40 -1.49 -8.69
CA MET A 45 -0.10 -0.18 -9.06
C MET A 45 -1.34 0.10 -8.25
N LEU A 46 -1.39 1.29 -7.63
CA LEU A 46 -2.52 1.78 -6.88
C LEU A 46 -3.04 3.05 -7.52
N ASN A 47 -4.31 3.05 -7.84
CA ASN A 47 -5.03 4.21 -8.33
C ASN A 47 -5.92 4.75 -7.20
N LEU A 48 -5.54 5.86 -6.57
CA LEU A 48 -6.28 6.42 -5.43
C LEU A 48 -7.65 6.98 -5.83
N GLN A 49 -7.83 7.39 -7.08
CA GLN A 49 -9.11 7.92 -7.58
C GLN A 49 -10.18 6.83 -7.63
N SER A 50 -9.83 5.64 -8.10
CA SER A 50 -10.73 4.48 -8.19
C SER A 50 -10.67 3.57 -6.96
N GLY A 51 -9.65 3.70 -6.12
CA GLY A 51 -9.34 2.75 -5.05
C GLY A 51 -8.85 1.38 -5.56
N SER A 52 -8.52 1.27 -6.85
CA SER A 52 -8.13 -0.01 -7.46
C SER A 52 -6.66 -0.30 -7.21
N PHE A 53 -6.36 -1.52 -6.77
CA PHE A 53 -4.99 -2.03 -6.64
C PHE A 53 -4.80 -3.26 -7.53
N ILE A 54 -3.77 -3.21 -8.37
CA ILE A 54 -3.36 -4.32 -9.23
C ILE A 54 -1.95 -4.71 -8.85
N SER A 55 -1.71 -5.97 -8.56
CA SER A 55 -0.40 -6.48 -8.16
C SER A 55 -0.15 -7.88 -8.70
N ASN A 56 1.12 -8.19 -8.95
CA ASN A 56 1.55 -9.55 -9.30
C ASN A 56 1.73 -10.44 -8.05
N ALA A 57 1.44 -9.94 -6.85
CA ALA A 57 1.43 -10.69 -5.59
C ALA A 57 0.19 -11.61 -5.45
N VAL A 58 0.04 -12.55 -6.39
CA VAL A 58 -1.14 -13.44 -6.50
C VAL A 58 -1.21 -14.55 -5.45
N SER A 59 -0.18 -14.72 -4.62
CA SER A 59 -0.06 -15.80 -3.64
C SER A 59 -0.46 -15.39 -2.22
N LEU A 60 -1.11 -14.24 -2.05
CA LEU A 60 -1.54 -13.72 -0.75
C LEU A 60 -2.95 -14.19 -0.41
N THR A 61 -3.21 -14.40 0.88
CA THR A 61 -4.60 -14.57 1.35
C THR A 61 -5.36 -13.24 1.24
N ASP A 62 -6.69 -13.29 1.31
CA ASP A 62 -7.51 -12.06 1.26
C ASP A 62 -7.12 -11.06 2.36
N ASP A 63 -6.88 -11.53 3.58
CA ASP A 63 -6.45 -10.68 4.72
C ASP A 63 -5.06 -10.06 4.50
N GLU A 64 -4.13 -10.85 3.94
CA GLU A 64 -2.78 -10.39 3.60
C GLU A 64 -2.82 -9.36 2.46
N ASN A 65 -3.68 -9.57 1.47
CA ASN A 65 -3.88 -8.65 0.37
C ASN A 65 -4.53 -7.35 0.84
N GLN A 66 -5.53 -7.40 1.71
CA GLN A 66 -6.13 -6.20 2.31
C GLN A 66 -5.09 -5.41 3.12
N SER A 67 -4.28 -6.09 3.93
CA SER A 67 -3.20 -5.46 4.71
C SER A 67 -2.13 -4.82 3.80
N LEU A 68 -1.77 -5.49 2.70
CA LEU A 68 -0.86 -4.96 1.69
C LEU A 68 -1.42 -3.70 1.04
N VAL A 69 -2.65 -3.75 0.53
CA VAL A 69 -3.33 -2.61 -0.11
C VAL A 69 -3.37 -1.44 0.84
N HIS A 70 -3.81 -1.67 2.08
CA HIS A 70 -3.90 -0.64 3.11
C HIS A 70 -2.54 0.03 3.36
N TYR A 71 -1.49 -0.75 3.57
CA TYR A 71 -0.14 -0.23 3.76
C TYR A 71 0.36 0.58 2.57
N LEU A 72 0.15 0.08 1.34
CA LEU A 72 0.58 0.78 0.13
C LEU A 72 -0.21 2.05 -0.14
N SER A 73 -1.49 2.13 0.25
CA SER A 73 -2.29 3.36 0.17
C SER A 73 -1.70 4.48 1.01
N HIS A 74 -1.33 4.21 2.27
CA HIS A 74 -0.64 5.20 3.10
C HIS A 74 0.68 5.68 2.47
N LYS A 75 1.44 4.76 1.87
CA LYS A 75 2.70 5.10 1.19
C LYS A 75 2.49 5.86 -0.13
N ALA A 76 1.40 5.62 -0.82
CA ALA A 76 1.00 6.40 -1.99
C ALA A 76 0.71 7.85 -1.58
N GLU A 77 -0.05 8.03 -0.50
CA GLU A 77 -0.41 9.35 0.02
C GLU A 77 0.81 10.15 0.43
N GLU A 78 1.67 9.57 1.29
CA GLU A 78 2.94 10.19 1.71
C GLU A 78 3.80 10.61 0.51
N TYR A 79 3.84 9.78 -0.53
CA TYR A 79 4.62 10.06 -1.74
C TYR A 79 4.03 11.19 -2.58
N LEU A 80 2.72 11.18 -2.81
CA LEU A 80 2.03 12.22 -3.57
C LEU A 80 2.12 13.59 -2.86
N GLU A 81 1.94 13.61 -1.53
CA GLU A 81 2.13 14.81 -0.73
C GLU A 81 3.58 15.32 -0.84
N ALA A 82 4.57 14.43 -0.82
CA ALA A 82 5.98 14.79 -1.03
C ALA A 82 6.28 15.31 -2.44
N GLN A 83 5.49 14.92 -3.46
CA GLN A 83 5.53 15.49 -4.81
C GLN A 83 4.77 16.83 -4.94
N GLY A 84 4.11 17.30 -3.86
CA GLY A 84 3.29 18.51 -3.88
C GLY A 84 1.92 18.32 -4.55
N ILE A 85 1.45 17.07 -4.66
CA ILE A 85 0.13 16.74 -5.17
C ILE A 85 -0.86 16.73 -3.99
N ASP A 86 -1.84 17.62 -4.02
CA ASP A 86 -2.89 17.69 -3.01
C ASP A 86 -3.91 16.57 -3.25
N ILE A 87 -4.11 15.71 -2.25
CA ILE A 87 -5.00 14.56 -2.35
C ILE A 87 -6.36 14.94 -1.74
N PRO A 88 -7.45 14.91 -2.52
CA PRO A 88 -8.78 15.18 -2.01
C PRO A 88 -9.13 14.26 -0.82
N PRO A 89 -9.82 14.76 0.23
CA PRO A 89 -10.17 13.95 1.40
C PRO A 89 -10.99 12.69 1.08
N GLU A 90 -11.76 12.71 -0.01
CA GLU A 90 -12.54 11.57 -0.50
C GLU A 90 -11.68 10.45 -1.11
N MET A 91 -10.44 10.76 -1.53
CA MET A 91 -9.48 9.81 -2.11
C MET A 91 -8.45 9.31 -1.09
N ARG A 92 -8.38 9.92 0.09
CA ARG A 92 -7.55 9.45 1.19
C ARG A 92 -8.11 8.16 1.77
N CYS A 93 -7.21 7.30 2.22
CA CYS A 93 -7.54 6.06 2.89
C CYS A 93 -8.32 6.37 4.18
N GLN A 94 -9.63 6.12 4.16
CA GLN A 94 -10.53 6.34 5.29
C GLN A 94 -10.36 5.26 6.36
N CYS A 95 -9.20 5.26 7.01
CA CYS A 95 -8.90 4.35 8.11
C CYS A 95 -9.75 4.76 9.32
N HIS A 96 -10.91 4.12 9.48
CA HIS A 96 -11.74 4.20 10.69
C HIS A 96 -11.45 3.02 11.62
#